data_AF-A0A317M1D2-F1
#
_entry.id   AF-A0A317M1D2-F1
#
_cell.length_a   1.000
_cell.length_b   1.000
_cell.length_c   1.000
_cell.angle_alpha   90.00
_cell.angle_beta   90.00
_cell.angle_gamma   90.00
#
_symmetry.space_group_name_H-M   'P 1'
#
loop_
_entity.id
_entity.type
_entity.pdbx_description
1 polymer ?
#
loop_
_entity_poly.entity_id
_entity_poly.type
_entity_poly.pdbx_seq_one_letter_code
_entity_poly.pdbx_strand_id
1 'polypeptide(L)'
;MASTFVPDVELYTEVIQIIRGGEPDEDGIPLAGRISPLAPSYNTQTCACSCVAIGHSFWERLDRLNPYRKDSDIWMRVLLEGDDEGGLPEGASVIETRRVSYLVR
;
A
#
# COMPACT_ATOMS: atom_id res chain seq x y z
N MET A 1 9.66 14.40 42.00
CA MET A 1 8.72 13.87 41.00
C MET A 1 9.33 14.12 39.63
N ALA A 2 9.82 13.08 38.96
CA ALA A 2 10.30 13.20 37.60
C ALA A 2 9.08 13.14 36.66
N SER A 3 8.63 14.30 36.20
CA SER A 3 7.65 14.37 35.12
C SER A 3 8.37 13.99 33.83
N THR A 4 8.11 12.79 33.34
CA THR A 4 8.59 12.36 32.03
C THR A 4 7.76 13.12 31.00
N PHE A 5 8.34 14.14 30.38
CA PHE A 5 7.77 14.76 29.19
C PHE A 5 7.69 13.66 28.13
N VAL A 6 6.50 13.13 27.89
CA VAL A 6 6.23 12.33 26.70
C VAL A 6 5.96 13.38 25.62
N PRO A 7 6.80 13.54 24.59
CA PRO A 7 6.46 14.42 23.49
C PRO A 7 5.13 13.93 22.90
N ASP A 8 4.25 14.86 22.53
CA ASP A 8 3.02 14.56 21.82
C ASP A 8 3.41 13.79 20.56
N VAL A 9 3.18 12.48 20.58
CA VAL A 9 3.54 11.62 19.47
C VAL A 9 2.39 11.69 18.49
N GLU A 10 2.56 12.49 17.44
CA GLU A 10 1.64 12.48 16.31
C GLU A 10 1.77 11.13 15.61
N LEU A 11 0.78 10.26 15.87
CA LEU A 11 0.55 9.03 15.13
C LEU A 11 -0.46 9.34 14.04
N TYR A 12 -0.12 8.99 12.80
CA TYR A 12 -1.12 8.88 11.74
C TYR A 12 -1.17 7.45 11.23
N THR A 13 -2.36 7.00 10.87
CA THR A 13 -2.61 5.65 10.36
C THR A 13 -3.06 5.74 8.92
N GLU A 14 -2.47 4.92 8.06
CA GLU A 14 -2.95 4.67 6.70
C GLU A 14 -3.65 3.31 6.66
N VAL A 15 -4.76 3.25 5.93
CA VAL A 15 -5.44 2.03 5.53
C VAL A 15 -5.04 1.72 4.09
N ILE A 16 -4.38 0.59 3.90
CA ILE A 16 -3.88 0.15 2.60
C ILE A 16 -4.73 -1.02 2.15
N GLN A 17 -5.39 -0.83 1.01
CA GLN A 17 -6.20 -1.85 0.38
C GLN A 17 -5.46 -2.40 -0.84
N ILE A 18 -5.37 -3.73 -0.93
CA ILE A 18 -4.96 -4.44 -2.14
C ILE A 18 -6.23 -4.88 -2.85
N ILE A 19 -6.39 -4.45 -4.08
CA ILE A 19 -7.60 -4.61 -4.87
C ILE A 19 -7.26 -5.40 -6.12
N ARG A 20 -8.17 -6.29 -6.53
CA ARG A 20 -8.09 -7.08 -7.75
C ARG A 20 -9.29 -6.82 -8.63
N GLY A 21 -9.03 -6.68 -9.93
CA GLY A 21 -10.05 -6.45 -10.94
C GLY A 21 -10.49 -5.00 -10.96
N GLY A 22 -11.39 -4.70 -11.91
CA GLY A 22 -11.80 -3.33 -12.23
C GLY A 22 -10.65 -2.46 -12.75
N GLU A 23 -11.00 -1.26 -13.20
CA GLU A 23 -10.00 -0.22 -13.50
C GLU A 23 -9.68 0.54 -12.20
N PRO A 24 -8.39 0.81 -11.90
CA PRO A 24 -8.03 1.65 -10.77
C PRO A 24 -8.72 3.01 -10.85
N ASP A 25 -9.22 3.49 -9.72
CA ASP A 25 -9.83 4.81 -9.63
C ASP A 25 -8.79 5.91 -9.46
N GLU A 26 -9.23 7.13 -9.13
CA GLU A 26 -8.35 8.31 -9.01
C GLU A 26 -7.25 8.14 -7.95
N ASP A 27 -7.53 7.41 -6.87
CA ASP A 27 -6.58 7.08 -5.80
C ASP A 27 -5.89 5.72 -6.01
N GLY A 28 -6.22 5.04 -7.10
CA GLY A 28 -5.76 3.71 -7.43
C GLY A 28 -4.34 3.72 -8.00
N ILE A 29 -3.45 2.97 -7.36
CA ILE A 29 -2.06 2.84 -7.79
C ILE A 29 -1.87 1.46 -8.47
N PRO A 30 -1.71 1.40 -9.81
CA PRO A 30 -1.47 0.15 -10.50
C PRO A 30 -0.09 -0.42 -10.15
N LEU A 31 -0.03 -1.74 -9.95
CA LEU A 31 1.21 -2.47 -9.68
C LEU A 31 1.80 -3.14 -10.92
N ALA A 32 1.00 -3.34 -11.96
CA ALA A 32 1.45 -3.92 -13.22
C ALA A 32 2.65 -3.15 -13.79
N GLY A 33 3.71 -3.86 -14.14
CA GLY A 33 4.93 -3.28 -14.73
C GLY A 33 5.90 -2.61 -13.76
N ARG A 34 5.55 -2.48 -12.47
CA ARG A 34 6.49 -2.11 -11.40
C ARG A 34 7.39 -3.28 -11.03
N ILE A 35 8.40 -3.04 -10.19
CA ILE A 35 9.24 -4.11 -9.64
C ILE A 35 8.95 -4.35 -8.16
N SER A 36 9.06 -5.62 -7.75
CA SER A 36 9.00 -6.00 -6.35
C SER A 36 10.12 -5.31 -5.56
N PRO A 37 9.83 -4.78 -4.37
CA PRO A 37 10.85 -4.29 -3.44
C PRO A 37 11.81 -5.37 -2.96
N LEU A 38 11.43 -6.64 -3.09
CA LEU A 38 12.19 -7.81 -2.68
C LEU A 38 13.07 -8.37 -3.81
N ALA A 39 12.86 -7.91 -5.04
CA ALA A 39 13.64 -8.35 -6.19
C ALA A 39 14.95 -7.56 -6.28
N PRO A 40 16.12 -8.22 -6.38
CA PRO A 40 17.36 -7.54 -6.73
C PRO A 40 17.22 -7.00 -8.17
N SER A 41 17.39 -5.70 -8.35
CA SER A 41 17.19 -5.04 -9.65
C SER A 41 18.33 -4.08 -9.98
N TYR A 42 18.88 -4.22 -11.19
CA TYR A 42 19.70 -3.22 -11.88
C TYR A 42 18.85 -2.40 -12.89
N ASN A 43 17.52 -2.52 -12.85
CA ASN A 43 16.61 -1.94 -13.84
C ASN A 43 16.25 -0.48 -13.53
N THR A 44 15.87 0.25 -14.58
CA THR A 44 15.31 1.61 -14.52
C THR A 44 13.81 1.65 -14.16
N GLN A 45 13.21 0.51 -13.88
CA GLN A 45 11.77 0.40 -13.57
C GLN A 45 11.48 0.91 -12.15
N THR A 46 10.31 1.54 -11.98
CA THR A 46 9.89 2.07 -10.68
C THR A 46 9.54 0.94 -9.71
N CYS A 47 10.15 0.99 -8.51
CA CYS A 47 9.84 0.08 -7.41
C CYS A 47 8.42 0.30 -6.90
N ALA A 48 7.70 -0.78 -6.57
CA ALA A 48 6.42 -0.66 -5.88
C ALA A 48 6.55 -0.02 -4.49
N CYS A 49 7.74 -0.12 -3.87
CA CYS A 49 8.06 0.55 -2.61
C CYS A 49 8.06 2.07 -2.70
N SER A 50 8.06 2.67 -3.90
CA SER A 50 7.89 4.11 -4.04
C SER A 50 6.43 4.56 -3.86
N CYS A 51 5.48 3.63 -3.83
CA CYS A 51 4.05 3.92 -3.72
C CYS A 51 3.61 4.09 -2.27
N VAL A 52 4.12 3.25 -1.37
CA VAL A 52 3.70 3.24 0.03
C VAL A 52 4.77 2.62 0.93
N ALA A 53 4.93 3.16 2.13
CA ALA A 53 5.92 2.72 3.11
C ALA A 53 5.36 1.59 4.00
N ILE A 54 5.35 0.35 3.51
CA ILE A 54 4.90 -0.82 4.28
C ILE A 54 6.02 -1.76 4.69
N GLY A 55 5.74 -2.54 5.73
CA GLY A 55 6.66 -3.55 6.25
C GLY A 55 6.94 -4.69 5.27
N HIS A 56 8.15 -5.23 5.36
CA HIS A 56 8.67 -6.33 4.52
C HIS A 56 7.69 -7.51 4.37
N SER A 57 7.11 -7.97 5.48
CA SER A 57 6.20 -9.12 5.48
C SER A 57 4.88 -8.88 4.73
N PHE A 58 4.53 -7.62 4.47
CA PHE A 58 3.39 -7.29 3.62
C PHE A 58 3.78 -7.34 2.15
N TRP A 59 4.95 -6.83 1.77
CA TRP A 59 5.51 -7.01 0.43
C TRP A 59 5.65 -8.50 0.06
N GLU A 60 6.17 -9.35 0.96
CA GLU A 60 6.31 -10.79 0.71
C GLU A 60 4.97 -11.48 0.42
N ARG A 61 3.89 -11.03 1.05
CA ARG A 61 2.55 -11.58 0.83
C ARG A 61 1.96 -11.09 -0.49
N LEU A 62 2.15 -9.80 -0.78
CA LEU A 62 1.73 -9.18 -2.03
C LEU A 62 2.42 -9.82 -3.24
N ASP A 63 3.72 -10.11 -3.17
CA ASP A 63 4.49 -10.78 -4.23
C ASP A 63 3.90 -12.12 -4.66
N ARG A 64 3.31 -12.88 -3.72
CA ARG A 64 2.68 -14.19 -4.00
C ARG A 64 1.47 -14.08 -4.92
N LEU A 65 0.90 -12.89 -5.05
CA LEU A 65 -0.23 -12.60 -5.93
C LEU A 65 0.22 -12.26 -7.36
N ASN A 66 1.54 -12.22 -7.62
CA ASN A 66 2.14 -11.81 -8.89
C ASN A 66 1.66 -10.44 -9.43
N PRO A 67 1.59 -9.39 -8.57
CA PRO A 67 0.94 -8.13 -8.90
C PRO A 67 1.68 -7.30 -9.97
N TYR A 68 2.95 -7.63 -10.22
CA TYR A 68 3.85 -6.87 -11.08
C TYR A 68 3.83 -7.32 -12.54
N ARG A 69 3.14 -8.41 -12.87
CA ARG A 69 3.01 -8.86 -14.25
C ARG A 69 2.33 -7.78 -15.10
N LYS A 70 2.69 -7.71 -16.38
CA LYS A 70 2.12 -6.70 -17.31
C LYS A 70 0.60 -6.79 -17.47
N ASP A 71 0.06 -7.99 -17.30
CA ASP A 71 -1.37 -8.33 -17.39
C ASP A 71 -2.04 -8.43 -16.01
N SER A 72 -1.36 -7.98 -14.94
CA SER A 72 -1.92 -7.98 -13.60
C SER A 72 -3.04 -6.96 -13.47
N ASP A 73 -4.14 -7.38 -12.88
CA ASP A 73 -5.29 -6.57 -12.49
C ASP A 73 -5.23 -6.14 -11.02
N ILE A 74 -4.06 -6.27 -10.39
CA ILE A 74 -3.85 -5.91 -8.99
C ILE A 74 -3.33 -4.47 -8.89
N TRP A 75 -4.00 -3.70 -8.06
CA TRP A 75 -3.66 -2.34 -7.73
C TRP A 75 -3.89 -2.08 -6.23
N MET A 76 -3.39 -0.96 -5.74
CA MET A 76 -3.50 -0.59 -4.32
C MET A 76 -4.17 0.77 -4.16
N ARG A 77 -4.86 0.93 -3.04
CA ARG A 77 -5.37 2.22 -2.57
C ARG A 77 -4.79 2.50 -1.19
N VAL A 78 -4.41 3.74 -0.93
CA VAL A 78 -3.89 4.19 0.37
C VAL A 78 -4.80 5.31 0.85
N LEU A 79 -5.43 5.11 2.00
CA LEU A 79 -6.40 6.03 2.60
C LEU A 79 -5.90 6.46 3.97
N LEU A 80 -6.21 7.68 4.41
CA LEU A 80 -5.98 8.04 5.80
C LEU A 80 -7.06 7.41 6.68
N GLU A 81 -6.71 7.10 7.92
CA GLU A 81 -7.68 6.60 8.88
C GLU A 81 -8.79 7.63 9.12
N GLY A 82 -10.03 7.23 8.82
CA GLY A 82 -11.21 8.08 8.93
C GLY A 82 -11.67 8.69 7.60
N ASP A 83 -10.89 8.55 6.52
CA ASP A 83 -11.36 8.88 5.17
C ASP A 83 -12.49 7.94 4.75
N ASP A 84 -13.37 8.45 3.88
CA ASP A 84 -14.36 7.60 3.22
C ASP A 84 -13.62 6.63 2.29
N GLU A 85 -13.75 5.34 2.55
CA GLU A 85 -13.14 4.32 1.71
C GLU A 85 -13.73 4.30 0.29
N GLY A 86 -14.90 4.93 0.09
CA GLY A 86 -15.57 5.01 -1.19
C GLY A 86 -16.09 3.66 -1.68
N GLY A 87 -16.86 3.69 -2.77
CA GLY A 87 -17.22 2.46 -3.48
C GLY A 87 -16.03 1.87 -4.22
N LEU A 88 -16.01 0.55 -4.37
CA LEU A 88 -15.10 -0.09 -5.32
C LEU A 88 -15.67 0.08 -6.75
N PRO A 89 -14.80 0.32 -7.75
CA PRO A 89 -15.19 0.27 -9.16
C PRO A 89 -15.85 -1.07 -9.54
N GLU A 90 -16.60 -1.07 -10.63
CA GLU A 90 -17.25 -2.29 -11.12
C GLU A 90 -16.21 -3.39 -11.43
N GLY A 91 -16.48 -4.61 -10.95
CA GLY A 91 -15.57 -5.75 -11.12
C GLY A 91 -14.34 -5.74 -10.22
N ALA A 92 -14.17 -4.73 -9.36
CA ALA A 92 -13.09 -4.68 -8.37
C ALA A 92 -13.50 -5.36 -7.06
N SER A 93 -12.52 -5.97 -6.39
CA SER A 93 -12.71 -6.58 -5.07
C SER A 93 -11.47 -6.38 -4.20
N VAL A 94 -11.67 -5.98 -2.94
CA VAL A 94 -10.58 -5.92 -1.95
C VAL A 94 -10.20 -7.34 -1.57
N ILE A 95 -8.94 -7.70 -1.79
CA ILE A 95 -8.40 -9.02 -1.46
C ILE A 95 -7.56 -9.01 -0.18
N GLU A 96 -7.01 -7.85 0.20
CA GLU A 96 -6.35 -7.67 1.49
C GLU A 96 -6.45 -6.21 1.96
N THR A 97 -6.62 -6.00 3.28
CA THR A 97 -6.57 -4.68 3.90
C THR A 97 -5.57 -4.70 5.04
N ARG A 98 -4.73 -3.66 5.12
CA ARG A 98 -3.73 -3.50 6.16
C ARG A 98 -3.76 -2.10 6.72
N ARG A 99 -3.80 -1.99 8.05
CA ARG A 99 -3.58 -0.72 8.76
C ARG A 99 -2.11 -0.59 9.12
N VAL A 100 -1.54 0.57 8.85
CA VAL A 100 -0.15 0.90 9.16
C VAL A 100 -0.13 2.24 9.88
N SER A 101 0.37 2.25 11.11
CA SER A 101 0.52 3.48 11.90
C SER A 101 1.97 3.93 11.88
N TYR A 102 2.18 5.20 11.60
CA TYR A 102 3.49 5.81 11.51
C TYR A 102 3.70 6.75 12.69
N LEU A 103 4.92 6.72 13.20
CA LEU A 103 5.41 7.64 14.21
C LEU A 103 6.03 8.85 13.49
N VAL A 104 5.40 10.01 13.60
CA VAL A 104 6.04 11.26 13.15
C VAL A 104 6.97 11.73 14.28
N ARG A 105 8.22 12.01 13.93
CA ARG A 105 9.25 12.53 14.85
C ARG A 105 9.80 13.84 14.34
#